data_AF-A0A8A4ZLW4-F1
#
_entry.id   AF-A0A8A4ZLW4-F1
#
_cell.length_a   1.000
_cell.length_b   1.000
_cell.length_c   1.000
_cell.angle_alpha   90.00
_cell.angle_beta   90.00
_cell.angle_gamma   90.00
#
_symmetry.space_group_name_H-M   'P 1'
#
loop_
_entity.id
_entity.type
_entity.pdbx_description
1 polymer ?
#
loop_
_entity_poly.entity_id
_entity_poly.type
_entity_poly.pdbx_seq_one_letter_code
_entity_poly.pdbx_strand_id
1 'polypeptide(L)'
;MDRNWNELLQELRVTQTGAQILTGFLLTLPFQQRFADLTSFQRGVYLALVLLAALTTGLIVAPVSLHRVLFRRHLKSQLVTAADHLALVGLAALALAVAGTTLLVFDVVVGRVAALVAGGGVLVMLAIFWLVVPYRMARAARHGP
;
A
#
# COMPACT_ATOMS: atom_id res chain seq x y z
N MET A 1 -0.51 24.31 -11.61
CA MET A 1 -0.63 23.61 -10.31
C MET A 1 -1.84 22.69 -10.25
N ASP A 2 -3.01 23.13 -10.71
CA ASP A 2 -4.21 22.26 -10.70
C ASP A 2 -4.08 21.03 -11.63
N ARG A 3 -3.27 21.12 -12.70
CA ARG A 3 -2.98 19.97 -13.56
C ARG A 3 -2.16 18.87 -12.87
N ASN A 4 -1.02 19.20 -12.26
CA ASN A 4 -0.23 18.24 -11.49
C ASN A 4 -1.02 17.63 -10.31
N TRP A 5 -1.92 18.41 -9.70
CA TRP A 5 -2.81 17.91 -8.66
C TRP A 5 -3.84 16.91 -9.20
N ASN A 6 -4.47 17.21 -10.35
CA ASN A 6 -5.39 16.27 -10.99
C ASN A 6 -4.68 14.99 -11.46
N GLU A 7 -3.45 15.09 -11.96
CA GLU A 7 -2.61 13.93 -12.31
C GLU A 7 -2.33 13.07 -11.06
N LEU A 8 -1.88 13.68 -9.96
CA LEU A 8 -1.65 12.98 -8.70
C LEU A 8 -2.93 12.33 -8.14
N LEU A 9 -4.07 13.02 -8.19
CA LEU A 9 -5.36 12.44 -7.77
C LEU A 9 -5.78 11.27 -8.67
N GLN A 10 -5.47 11.32 -9.96
CA GLN A 10 -5.75 10.24 -10.89
C GLN A 10 -4.86 9.02 -10.58
N GLU A 11 -3.57 9.22 -10.36
CA GLU A 11 -2.63 8.16 -9.95
C GLU A 11 -3.04 7.51 -8.62
N LEU A 12 -3.44 8.33 -7.63
CA LEU A 12 -3.96 7.84 -6.36
C LEU A 12 -5.25 7.04 -6.54
N ARG A 13 -6.16 7.45 -7.43
CA ARG A 13 -7.40 6.72 -7.71
C ARG A 13 -7.13 5.36 -8.35
N VAL A 14 -6.18 5.28 -9.27
CA VAL A 14 -5.75 3.99 -9.87
C VAL A 14 -5.22 3.06 -8.78
N THR A 15 -4.34 3.57 -7.92
CA THR A 15 -3.75 2.82 -6.79
C THR A 15 -4.80 2.38 -5.78
N GLN A 16 -5.76 3.25 -5.48
CA GLN A 16 -6.84 3.00 -4.52
C GLN A 16 -7.68 1.79 -4.90
N THR A 17 -7.98 1.60 -6.19
CA THR A 17 -8.78 0.46 -6.67
C THR A 17 -8.12 -0.87 -6.31
N GLY A 18 -6.80 -0.98 -6.47
CA GLY A 18 -6.05 -2.18 -6.08
C GLY A 18 -6.11 -2.46 -4.57
N ALA A 19 -5.96 -1.42 -3.75
CA ALA A 19 -6.08 -1.53 -2.29
C ALA A 19 -7.50 -1.95 -1.84
N GLN A 20 -8.54 -1.42 -2.49
CA GLN A 20 -9.94 -1.75 -2.16
C GLN A 20 -10.27 -3.21 -2.45
N ILE A 21 -9.80 -3.75 -3.57
CA ILE A 21 -10.01 -5.16 -3.93
C ILE A 21 -9.38 -6.07 -2.87
N LEU A 22 -8.11 -5.82 -2.50
CA LEU A 22 -7.42 -6.59 -1.45
C LEU A 22 -8.14 -6.49 -0.10
N THR A 23 -8.56 -5.29 0.27
CA THR A 23 -9.33 -5.05 1.51
C THR A 23 -10.62 -5.86 1.50
N GLY A 24 -11.37 -5.82 0.39
CA GLY A 24 -12.60 -6.58 0.23
C GLY A 24 -12.38 -8.09 0.40
N PHE A 25 -11.35 -8.64 -0.26
CA PHE A 25 -10.98 -10.04 -0.09
C PHE A 25 -10.69 -10.39 1.37
N LEU A 26 -9.87 -9.59 2.05
CA LEU A 26 -9.57 -9.79 3.47
C LEU A 26 -10.86 -9.79 4.32
N LEU A 27 -11.75 -8.82 4.15
CA LEU A 27 -12.99 -8.74 4.92
C LEU A 27 -13.93 -9.93 4.71
N THR A 28 -13.83 -10.63 3.59
CA THR A 28 -14.64 -11.84 3.35
C THR A 28 -14.08 -13.09 4.01
N LEU A 29 -12.77 -13.15 4.32
CA LEU A 29 -12.11 -14.35 4.86
C LEU A 29 -12.74 -14.88 6.16
N PRO A 30 -13.13 -14.06 7.16
CA PRO A 30 -13.73 -14.54 8.40
C PRO A 30 -15.02 -15.34 8.23
N PHE A 31 -15.72 -15.12 7.13
CA PHE A 31 -16.99 -15.77 6.83
C PHE A 31 -16.81 -17.07 6.02
N GLN A 32 -15.59 -17.38 5.59
CA GLN A 32 -15.28 -18.63 4.90
C GLN A 32 -15.17 -19.76 5.93
N GLN A 33 -15.71 -20.95 5.60
CA GLN A 33 -15.70 -22.12 6.49
C GLN A 33 -14.30 -22.46 7.02
N ARG A 34 -13.29 -22.32 6.15
CA ARG A 34 -11.88 -22.63 6.44
C ARG A 34 -11.20 -21.63 7.40
N PHE A 35 -11.85 -20.51 7.73
CA PHE A 35 -11.29 -19.53 8.67
C PHE A 35 -11.19 -20.06 10.10
N ALA A 36 -12.13 -20.94 10.49
CA ALA A 36 -12.12 -21.59 11.80
C ALA A 36 -10.86 -22.44 12.02
N ASP A 37 -10.32 -23.02 10.94
CA ASP A 37 -9.15 -23.90 10.94
C ASP A 37 -7.81 -23.14 10.95
N LEU A 38 -7.84 -21.80 10.84
CA LEU A 38 -6.61 -21.01 10.85
C LEU A 38 -5.89 -21.14 12.19
N THR A 39 -4.57 -21.34 12.11
CA THR A 39 -3.69 -21.28 13.27
C THR A 39 -3.70 -19.88 13.89
N SER A 40 -3.35 -19.77 15.17
CA SER A 40 -3.23 -18.48 15.87
C SER A 40 -2.29 -17.51 15.15
N PHE A 41 -1.21 -18.01 14.55
CA PHE A 41 -0.28 -17.22 13.74
C PHE A 41 -0.97 -16.64 12.50
N GLN A 42 -1.63 -17.48 11.71
CA GLN A 42 -2.35 -17.05 10.50
C GLN A 42 -3.45 -16.04 10.82
N ARG A 43 -4.18 -16.24 11.92
CA ARG A 43 -5.20 -15.30 12.39
C ARG A 43 -4.60 -13.95 12.82
N GLY A 44 -3.45 -13.97 13.49
CA GLY A 44 -2.71 -12.76 13.85
C GLY A 44 -2.22 -11.99 12.62
N VAL A 45 -1.63 -12.69 11.64
CA VAL A 45 -1.22 -12.11 10.35
C VAL A 45 -2.42 -11.53 9.61
N TYR A 46 -3.54 -12.25 9.56
CA TYR A 46 -4.78 -11.78 8.96
C TYR A 46 -5.26 -10.45 9.58
N LEU A 47 -5.33 -10.36 10.91
CA LEU A 47 -5.75 -9.13 11.58
C LEU A 47 -4.79 -7.97 11.32
N ALA A 48 -3.48 -8.24 11.31
CA ALA A 48 -2.48 -7.23 10.95
C ALA A 48 -2.68 -6.73 9.51
N LEU A 49 -2.99 -7.62 8.57
CA LEU A 49 -3.30 -7.27 7.18
C LEU A 49 -4.56 -6.42 7.04
N VAL A 50 -5.62 -6.72 7.81
CA VAL A 50 -6.84 -5.91 7.83
C VAL A 50 -6.54 -4.49 8.31
N LEU A 51 -5.78 -4.34 9.40
CA LEU A 51 -5.36 -3.02 9.90
C LEU A 51 -4.49 -2.28 8.89
N LEU A 52 -3.57 -2.98 8.24
CA LEU A 52 -2.69 -2.42 7.24
C LEU A 52 -3.45 -1.97 5.98
N ALA A 53 -4.46 -2.72 5.57
CA ALA A 53 -5.35 -2.37 4.46
C ALA A 53 -6.21 -1.12 4.79
N ALA A 54 -6.73 -1.04 6.01
CA ALA A 54 -7.44 0.13 6.51
C ALA A 54 -6.52 1.37 6.56
N LEU A 55 -5.29 1.21 7.06
CA LEU A 55 -4.27 2.27 7.10
C LEU A 55 -3.92 2.74 5.69
N THR A 56 -3.66 1.81 4.77
CA THR A 56 -3.37 2.10 3.35
C THR A 56 -4.49 2.94 2.72
N THR A 57 -5.74 2.54 2.95
CA THR A 57 -6.91 3.29 2.47
C THR A 57 -6.95 4.69 3.05
N GLY A 58 -6.74 4.84 4.37
CA GLY A 58 -6.69 6.14 5.03
C GLY A 58 -5.61 7.06 4.46
N LEU A 59 -4.40 6.53 4.26
CA LEU A 59 -3.25 7.27 3.72
C LEU A 59 -3.47 7.72 2.27
N ILE A 60 -4.02 6.85 1.41
CA ILE A 60 -4.31 7.17 0.01
C ILE A 60 -5.44 8.21 -0.11
N VAL A 61 -6.42 8.19 0.78
CA VAL A 61 -7.56 9.14 0.78
C VAL A 61 -7.19 10.47 1.46
N ALA A 62 -6.22 10.47 2.39
CA ALA A 62 -5.84 11.65 3.18
C ALA A 62 -5.52 12.92 2.35
N PRO A 63 -4.84 12.87 1.18
CA PRO A 63 -4.61 14.03 0.33
C PRO A 63 -5.91 14.77 -0.08
N VAL A 64 -7.00 14.04 -0.30
CA VAL A 64 -8.31 14.63 -0.66
C VAL A 64 -8.84 15.47 0.50
N SER A 65 -8.73 14.95 1.73
CA SER A 65 -9.12 15.66 2.96
C SER A 65 -8.24 16.87 3.21
N LEU A 66 -6.91 16.72 3.07
CA LEU A 66 -5.94 17.81 3.21
C LEU A 66 -6.21 18.94 2.22
N HIS A 67 -6.50 18.60 0.96
CA HIS A 67 -6.85 19.59 -0.06
C HIS A 67 -8.10 20.39 0.32
N ARG A 68 -9.15 19.71 0.81
CA ARG A 68 -10.40 20.38 1.19
C ARG A 68 -10.21 21.40 2.33
N VAL A 69 -9.27 21.14 3.25
CA VAL A 69 -9.00 22.00 4.43
C VAL A 69 -7.96 23.08 4.14
N LEU A 70 -6.83 22.74 3.54
CA LEU A 70 -5.68 23.64 3.34
C LEU A 70 -5.85 24.57 2.13
N PHE A 71 -6.63 24.18 1.11
CA PHE A 71 -6.91 25.05 -0.03
C PHE A 71 -7.64 26.33 0.41
N ARG A 72 -8.49 26.24 1.44
CA ARG A 72 -9.16 27.40 2.05
C ARG A 72 -8.20 28.37 2.75
N ARG A 73 -6.96 27.94 3.05
CA ARG A 73 -5.93 28.73 3.74
C ARG A 73 -4.78 29.18 2.83
N HIS A 74 -4.85 28.97 1.51
CA HIS A 74 -3.82 29.37 0.53
C HIS A 74 -2.41 28.77 0.74
N LEU A 75 -2.27 27.73 1.57
CA LEU A 75 -0.99 27.08 1.91
C LEU A 75 -0.61 25.97 0.90
N LYS A 76 -0.40 26.34 -0.36
CA LYS A 76 -0.21 25.38 -1.48
C LYS A 76 1.07 24.53 -1.39
N SER A 77 2.19 25.08 -0.92
CA SER A 77 3.48 24.36 -0.87
C SER A 77 3.52 23.26 0.20
N GLN A 78 2.93 23.51 1.38
CA GLN A 78 2.86 22.53 2.46
C GLN A 78 1.91 21.37 2.12
N LEU A 79 0.84 21.67 1.37
CA LEU A 79 -0.11 20.65 0.90
C LEU A 79 0.59 19.61 0.01
N VAL A 80 1.35 20.06 -1.00
CA VAL A 80 1.99 19.16 -1.97
C VAL A 80 2.99 18.24 -1.28
N THR A 81 3.81 18.78 -0.38
CA THR A 81 4.82 18.00 0.35
C THR A 81 4.16 16.97 1.28
N ALA A 82 3.11 17.37 2.01
CA ALA A 82 2.39 16.43 2.88
C ALA A 82 1.65 15.34 2.09
N ALA A 83 1.03 15.70 0.96
CA ALA A 83 0.35 14.74 0.09
C ALA A 83 1.31 13.72 -0.53
N ASP A 84 2.49 14.15 -0.97
CA ASP A 84 3.53 13.29 -1.51
C ASP A 84 4.04 12.28 -0.47
N HIS A 85 4.33 12.74 0.75
CA HIS A 85 4.73 11.86 1.85
C HIS A 85 3.64 10.83 2.21
N LEU A 86 2.37 11.25 2.27
CA LEU A 86 1.26 10.34 2.54
C LEU A 86 1.08 9.31 1.42
N ALA A 87 1.23 9.73 0.17
CA ALA A 87 1.19 8.82 -0.98
C ALA A 87 2.31 7.78 -0.90
N LEU A 88 3.54 8.19 -0.57
CA LEU A 88 4.69 7.30 -0.43
C LEU A 88 4.49 6.27 0.70
N VAL A 89 4.04 6.73 1.88
CA VAL A 89 3.78 5.82 3.02
C VAL A 89 2.59 4.91 2.71
N GLY A 90 1.57 5.42 2.03
CA GLY A 90 0.42 4.62 1.56
C GLY A 90 0.83 3.51 0.59
N LEU A 91 1.72 3.82 -0.36
CA LEU A 91 2.30 2.81 -1.27
C LEU A 91 3.11 1.78 -0.49
N ALA A 92 3.97 2.19 0.45
CA ALA A 92 4.72 1.24 1.27
C ALA A 92 3.80 0.30 2.08
N ALA A 93 2.72 0.85 2.66
CA ALA A 93 1.72 0.07 3.37
C ALA A 93 0.99 -0.92 2.44
N LEU A 94 0.67 -0.50 1.21
CA LEU A 94 0.08 -1.36 0.18
C LEU A 94 1.02 -2.52 -0.20
N ALA A 95 2.31 -2.24 -0.37
CA ALA A 95 3.30 -3.29 -0.68
C ALA A 95 3.37 -4.36 0.41
N LEU A 96 3.39 -3.92 1.67
CA LEU A 96 3.37 -4.82 2.83
C LEU A 96 2.06 -5.62 2.88
N ALA A 97 0.92 -5.02 2.52
CA ALA A 97 -0.36 -5.72 2.48
C ALA A 97 -0.37 -6.81 1.39
N VAL A 98 0.14 -6.51 0.20
CA VAL A 98 0.23 -7.47 -0.92
C VAL A 98 1.18 -8.62 -0.56
N ALA A 99 2.38 -8.31 -0.06
CA ALA A 99 3.37 -9.31 0.33
C ALA A 99 2.88 -10.18 1.49
N GLY A 100 2.30 -9.58 2.52
CA GLY A 100 1.78 -10.31 3.67
C GLY A 100 0.52 -11.13 3.35
N THR A 101 -0.34 -10.66 2.43
CA THR A 101 -1.48 -11.47 1.93
C THR A 101 -0.96 -12.67 1.15
N THR A 102 0.07 -12.50 0.32
CA THR A 102 0.73 -13.61 -0.36
C THR A 102 1.29 -14.62 0.63
N LEU A 103 2.00 -14.14 1.66
CA LEU A 103 2.50 -14.98 2.75
C LEU A 103 1.37 -15.76 3.42
N LEU A 104 0.28 -15.09 3.80
CA LEU A 104 -0.86 -15.73 4.46
C LEU A 104 -1.45 -16.85 3.59
N VAL A 105 -1.68 -16.58 2.30
CA VAL A 105 -2.23 -17.57 1.37
C VAL A 105 -1.30 -18.77 1.23
N PHE A 106 0.00 -18.55 1.05
CA PHE A 106 0.95 -19.65 0.92
C PHE A 106 1.14 -20.44 2.23
N ASP A 107 1.06 -19.80 3.40
CA ASP A 107 1.14 -20.50 4.71
C ASP A 107 -0.08 -21.41 4.91
N VAL A 108 -1.25 -21.00 4.41
CA VAL A 108 -2.50 -21.79 4.48
C VAL A 108 -2.52 -22.93 3.46
N VAL A 109 -1.98 -22.72 2.25
CA VAL A 109 -2.11 -23.68 1.13
C VAL A 109 -0.95 -24.67 1.07
N VAL A 110 0.28 -24.21 1.30
CA VAL A 110 1.51 -24.99 1.08
C VAL A 110 2.27 -25.20 2.37
N GLY A 111 2.36 -24.17 3.21
CA GLY A 111 3.06 -24.19 4.49
C GLY A 111 4.11 -23.09 4.63
N ARG A 112 4.72 -23.02 5.82
CA ARG A 112 5.46 -21.83 6.29
C ARG A 112 6.70 -21.47 5.48
N VAL A 113 7.46 -22.46 5.02
CA VAL A 113 8.69 -22.18 4.26
C VAL A 113 8.34 -21.55 2.91
N ALA A 114 7.37 -22.12 2.19
CA ALA A 114 6.88 -21.57 0.94
C ALA A 114 6.28 -20.17 1.14
N ALA A 115 5.57 -19.94 2.26
CA ALA A 115 5.03 -18.65 2.64
C ALA A 115 6.08 -17.55 2.79
N LEU A 116 7.18 -17.85 3.49
CA LEU A 116 8.26 -16.91 3.70
C LEU A 116 8.99 -16.58 2.39
N VAL A 117 9.23 -17.60 1.55
CA VAL A 117 9.87 -17.40 0.23
C VAL A 117 8.97 -16.57 -0.69
N ALA A 118 7.68 -16.91 -0.79
CA ALA A 118 6.75 -16.20 -1.66
C ALA A 118 6.50 -14.76 -1.17
N GLY A 119 6.18 -14.59 0.12
CA GLY A 119 5.95 -13.27 0.71
C GLY A 119 7.19 -12.39 0.68
N GLY A 120 8.35 -12.95 1.05
CA GLY A 120 9.63 -12.25 0.99
C GLY A 120 10.03 -11.88 -0.44
N GLY A 121 9.85 -12.81 -1.40
CA GLY A 121 10.12 -12.57 -2.81
C GLY A 121 9.25 -11.45 -3.38
N VAL A 122 7.94 -11.45 -3.09
CA VAL A 122 7.04 -10.36 -3.50
C VAL A 122 7.44 -9.04 -2.84
N LEU A 123 7.79 -9.04 -1.56
CA LEU A 123 8.21 -7.82 -0.86
C LEU A 123 9.49 -7.24 -1.47
N VAL A 124 10.49 -8.08 -1.73
CA VAL A 124 11.75 -7.68 -2.38
C VAL A 124 11.49 -7.15 -3.78
N MET A 125 10.67 -7.84 -4.57
CA MET A 125 10.29 -7.41 -5.90
C MET A 125 9.63 -6.02 -5.87
N LEU A 126 8.65 -5.81 -5.00
CA LEU A 126 7.96 -4.53 -4.86
C LEU A 126 8.91 -3.44 -4.34
N ALA A 127 9.76 -3.73 -3.37
CA ALA A 127 10.76 -2.78 -2.87
C ALA A 127 11.75 -2.36 -3.98
N ILE A 128 12.16 -3.29 -4.85
CA ILE A 128 13.01 -2.97 -5.99
C ILE A 128 12.28 -2.03 -6.95
N PHE A 129 11.07 -2.37 -7.37
CA PHE A 129 10.33 -1.56 -8.33
C PHE A 129 9.91 -0.19 -7.78
N TRP A 130 9.51 -0.11 -6.51
CA TRP A 130 8.91 1.10 -5.94
C TRP A 130 9.89 2.00 -5.19
N LEU A 131 11.04 1.48 -4.73
CA LEU A 131 12.05 2.30 -4.03
C LEU A 131 13.36 2.35 -4.80
N VAL A 132 13.90 1.21 -5.23
CA VAL A 132 15.24 1.16 -5.83
C VAL A 132 15.25 1.81 -7.22
N VAL A 133 14.31 1.47 -8.09
CA VAL A 133 14.21 2.05 -9.44
C VAL A 133 14.06 3.58 -9.38
N PRO A 134 13.05 4.17 -8.69
CA PRO A 134 12.90 5.61 -8.66
C PRO A 134 14.07 6.32 -7.98
N TYR A 135 14.65 5.73 -6.92
CA TYR A 135 15.84 6.29 -6.27
C TYR A 135 17.05 6.33 -7.21
N ARG A 136 17.26 5.26 -8.00
CA ARG A 136 18.33 5.21 -9.02
C ARG A 136 18.09 6.22 -10.14
N MET A 137 16.85 6.37 -10.61
CA MET A 137 16.49 7.37 -11.62
C MET A 137 16.69 8.80 -11.10
N ALA A 138 16.28 9.08 -9.86
CA ALA A 138 16.47 10.38 -9.22
C ALA A 138 17.96 10.71 -9.01
N ARG A 139 18.80 9.72 -8.65
CA ARG A 139 20.26 9.90 -8.58
C ARG A 139 20.89 10.10 -9.95
N ALA A 140 20.46 9.36 -10.97
CA ALA A 140 20.95 9.52 -12.34
C ALA A 140 20.60 10.90 -12.92
N ALA A 141 19.40 11.42 -12.64
CA ALA A 141 19.00 12.77 -13.05
C ALA A 141 19.80 13.89 -12.35
N ARG A 142 20.34 13.64 -11.15
CA ARG A 142 21.27 14.56 -10.47
C ARG A 142 22.72 14.46 -10.98
N HIS A 143 23.01 13.50 -11.85
CA HIS A 143 24.33 13.22 -12.41
C HIS A 143 24.34 13.21 -13.96
N GLY A 144 23.28 13.70 -14.60
CA GLY A 144 23.21 13.97 -16.05
C GLY A 144 23.43 15.47 -16.35
N PRO A 145 23.92 15.79 -17.55
CA PRO A 145 24.98 16.77 -17.86
C PRO A 145 24.72 18.23 -17.50
#